data_AF-A0A3D1TT28-F1
#
_entry.id   AF-A0A3D1TT28-F1
#
_cell.length_a   1.000
_cell.length_b   1.000
_cell.length_c   1.000
_cell.angle_alpha   90.00
_cell.angle_beta   90.00
_cell.angle_gamma   90.00
#
_symmetry.space_group_name_H-M   'P 1'
#
loop_
_entity.id
_entity.type
_entity.pdbx_description
1 polymer ?
#
loop_
_entity_poly.entity_id
_entity_poly.type
_entity_poly.pdbx_seq_one_letter_code
_entity_poly.pdbx_strand_id
1 'polypeptide(L)'
;MSTEVRRPFINRNPWLLPVFLVVLIAIIAAAVLVARSRSTSSSATATPTAPPKVVTATQAALTPTPGGPPTPTLVSTSGGATPLPRATPVDTVPGLTLGEITRPASEVAALQAGADRGDPRYTYHLDPTKTVEVDLEAYGFASGQYVITKPSPSVTVTPTPQKSPGGRPVINYLISYSGRTYSVAVAQVVKAGPKGIWVIVTILPS
;
A
#
# COMPACT_ATOMS: atom_id res chain seq x y z
N MET A 1 -36.54 39.00 33.06
CA MET A 1 -35.17 38.54 32.76
C MET A 1 -34.99 38.62 31.25
N SER A 2 -34.34 39.66 30.75
CA SER A 2 -34.20 39.93 29.31
C SER A 2 -32.96 39.22 28.77
N THR A 3 -33.13 38.34 27.79
CA THR A 3 -32.04 37.65 27.10
C THR A 3 -31.51 38.53 25.97
N GLU A 4 -30.36 39.15 26.22
CA GLU A 4 -29.63 39.93 25.23
C GLU A 4 -28.87 38.97 24.29
N VAL A 5 -29.40 38.80 23.07
CA VAL A 5 -28.77 38.00 22.03
C VAL A 5 -27.56 38.77 21.47
N ARG A 6 -26.37 38.47 21.98
CA ARG A 6 -25.09 38.96 21.43
C ARG A 6 -24.94 38.48 19.99
N ARG A 7 -25.13 39.38 19.03
CA ARG A 7 -24.80 39.12 17.63
C ARG A 7 -23.27 38.97 17.48
N PRO A 8 -22.78 38.00 16.70
CA PRO A 8 -21.36 37.81 16.48
C PRO A 8 -20.73 39.04 15.81
N PHE A 9 -19.58 39.46 16.33
CA PHE A 9 -18.80 40.64 15.94
C PHE A 9 -18.39 40.69 14.44
N ILE A 10 -18.58 39.59 13.72
CA ILE A 10 -18.12 39.37 12.35
C ILE A 10 -18.85 40.27 11.34
N ASN A 11 -20.03 40.81 11.67
CA ASN A 11 -20.83 41.58 10.73
C ASN A 11 -20.42 43.07 10.58
N ARG A 12 -19.41 43.55 11.32
CA ARG A 12 -19.06 44.97 11.33
C ARG A 12 -18.09 45.37 10.22
N ASN A 13 -17.20 44.46 9.79
CA ASN A 13 -16.18 44.73 8.77
C ASN A 13 -16.12 43.60 7.72
N PRO A 14 -16.94 43.64 6.65
CA PRO A 14 -16.96 42.60 5.62
C PRO A 14 -15.63 42.47 4.85
N TRP A 15 -14.77 43.49 4.92
CA TRP A 15 -13.44 43.51 4.31
C TRP A 15 -12.36 42.77 5.12
N LEU A 16 -12.62 42.45 6.38
CA LEU A 16 -11.60 41.81 7.22
C LEU A 16 -11.37 40.34 6.80
N LEU A 17 -12.43 39.66 6.35
CA LEU A 17 -12.39 38.28 5.91
C LEU A 17 -11.52 38.07 4.65
N PRO A 18 -11.70 38.83 3.55
CA PRO A 18 -10.84 38.67 2.38
C PRO A 18 -9.37 39.04 2.67
N VAL A 19 -9.12 40.06 3.50
CA VAL A 19 -7.74 40.46 3.87
C VAL A 19 -7.06 39.36 4.69
N PHE A 20 -7.75 38.78 5.67
CA PHE A 20 -7.20 37.69 6.47
C PHE A 20 -6.88 36.46 5.59
N LEU A 21 -7.74 36.15 4.62
CA LEU A 21 -7.52 35.02 3.71
C LEU A 21 -6.28 35.22 2.82
N VAL A 22 -6.07 36.44 2.30
CA VAL A 22 -4.89 36.77 1.49
C VAL A 22 -3.60 36.66 2.31
N VAL A 23 -3.60 37.16 3.55
CA VAL A 23 -2.45 37.04 4.46
C VAL A 23 -2.14 35.58 4.78
N LEU A 24 -3.17 34.76 5.03
CA LEU A 24 -3.01 33.33 5.30
C LEU A 24 -2.36 32.60 4.12
N ILE A 25 -2.83 32.86 2.89
CA ILE A 25 -2.29 32.25 1.67
C ILE A 25 -0.81 32.66 1.47
N ALA A 26 -0.46 33.93 1.72
CA ALA A 26 0.90 34.41 1.62
C ALA A 26 1.85 33.72 2.62
N ILE A 27 1.40 33.49 3.86
CA ILE A 27 2.17 32.77 4.88
C ILE A 27 2.42 31.32 4.46
N ILE A 28 1.41 30.64 3.93
CA ILE A 28 1.54 29.24 3.47
C ILE A 28 2.52 29.15 2.29
N ALA A 29 2.44 30.07 1.33
CA ALA A 29 3.35 30.10 0.18
C ALA A 29 4.81 30.33 0.62
N ALA A 30 5.05 31.24 1.57
CA ALA A 30 6.38 31.49 2.11
C ALA A 30 6.95 30.26 2.86
N ALA A 31 6.11 29.56 3.64
CA ALA A 31 6.53 28.34 4.35
C ALA A 31 6.93 27.20 3.39
N VAL A 32 6.21 27.03 2.29
CA VAL A 32 6.54 26.02 1.27
C VAL A 32 7.85 26.35 0.57
N LEU A 33 8.13 27.63 0.30
CA LEU A 33 9.37 28.06 -0.33
C LEU A 33 10.60 27.78 0.56
N VAL A 34 10.48 28.07 1.87
CA VAL A 34 11.57 27.85 2.85
C VAL A 34 11.79 26.36 3.14
N ALA A 35 10.75 25.52 3.08
CA ALA A 35 10.91 24.08 3.23
C ALA A 35 11.67 23.46 2.04
N ARG A 36 11.53 24.00 0.84
CA ARG A 36 12.17 23.48 -0.39
C ARG A 36 13.66 23.82 -0.50
N SER A 37 14.14 24.84 0.23
CA SER A 37 15.54 25.28 0.19
C SER A 37 16.47 24.58 1.19
N ARG A 38 15.96 23.65 2.03
CA ARG A 38 16.76 22.96 3.08
C ARG A 38 17.24 21.56 2.71
N SER A 39 17.05 21.08 1.48
CA SER A 39 17.56 19.78 1.04
C SER A 39 18.97 19.89 0.43
N THR A 40 19.97 20.16 1.26
CA THR A 40 21.39 20.00 0.91
C THR A 40 21.91 18.64 1.40
N SER A 41 21.98 17.70 0.46
CA SER A 41 22.99 16.65 0.28
C SER A 41 23.86 16.24 1.49
N SER A 42 23.51 15.13 2.13
CA SER A 42 24.46 14.29 2.85
C SER A 42 25.05 13.25 1.89
N SER A 43 26.30 13.48 1.48
CA SER A 43 27.12 12.52 0.74
C SER A 43 27.58 11.41 1.69
N ALA A 44 27.06 10.20 1.53
CA ALA A 44 27.54 9.03 2.25
C ALA A 44 28.82 8.50 1.57
N THR A 45 29.94 8.52 2.29
CA THR A 45 31.19 7.85 1.92
C THR A 45 30.95 6.34 1.88
N ALA A 46 31.10 5.73 0.70
CA ALA A 46 31.03 4.28 0.55
C ALA A 46 32.32 3.63 1.08
N THR A 47 32.18 2.77 2.09
CA THR A 47 33.24 1.86 2.53
C THR A 47 33.46 0.79 1.45
N PRO A 48 34.69 0.59 0.93
CA PRO A 48 34.95 -0.46 -0.05
C PRO A 48 34.79 -1.85 0.62
N THR A 49 33.81 -2.62 0.15
CA THR A 49 33.67 -4.05 0.47
C THR A 49 34.60 -4.86 -0.42
N ALA A 50 35.37 -5.75 0.20
CA ALA A 50 36.35 -6.62 -0.45
C ALA A 50 35.73 -7.48 -1.57
N PRO A 51 36.51 -7.82 -2.62
CA PRO A 51 36.00 -8.62 -3.74
C PRO A 51 35.68 -10.07 -3.32
N PRO A 52 34.65 -10.68 -3.91
CA PRO A 52 34.26 -12.06 -3.60
C PRO A 52 35.29 -13.06 -4.10
N LYS A 53 35.60 -14.04 -3.23
CA LYS A 53 36.41 -15.22 -3.52
C LYS A 53 35.66 -16.13 -4.49
N VAL A 54 36.14 -16.23 -5.72
CA VAL A 54 35.66 -17.19 -6.72
C VAL A 54 36.05 -18.60 -6.27
N VAL A 55 35.06 -19.41 -5.90
CA VAL A 55 35.23 -20.85 -5.74
C VAL A 55 34.71 -21.49 -7.01
N THR A 56 35.62 -21.92 -7.87
CA THR A 56 35.33 -22.72 -9.07
C THR A 56 34.90 -24.12 -8.63
N ALA A 57 33.60 -24.41 -8.70
CA ALA A 57 33.09 -25.77 -8.58
C ALA A 57 33.12 -26.42 -9.98
N THR A 58 34.01 -27.40 -10.15
CA THR A 58 34.06 -28.27 -11.32
C THR A 58 32.79 -29.12 -11.38
N GLN A 59 31.90 -28.83 -12.32
CA GLN A 59 30.68 -29.60 -12.55
C GLN A 59 30.97 -30.70 -13.59
N ALA A 60 30.69 -31.95 -13.22
CA ALA A 60 30.81 -33.10 -14.10
C ALA A 60 29.83 -33.01 -15.27
N ALA A 61 30.33 -33.33 -16.47
CA ALA A 61 29.55 -33.36 -17.70
C ALA A 61 28.48 -34.46 -17.65
N LEU A 62 27.22 -34.09 -17.83
CA LEU A 62 26.16 -35.01 -18.22
C LEU A 62 25.66 -34.64 -19.60
N THR A 63 25.78 -35.61 -20.51
CA THR A 63 25.37 -35.61 -21.91
C THR A 63 23.87 -35.30 -22.06
N PRO A 64 23.46 -34.37 -22.92
CA PRO A 64 22.06 -34.17 -23.25
C PRO A 64 21.60 -35.10 -24.39
N THR A 65 20.54 -35.86 -24.11
CA THR A 65 19.70 -36.53 -25.11
C THR A 65 18.65 -35.53 -25.63
N PRO A 66 18.39 -35.42 -26.95
CA PRO A 66 17.43 -34.46 -27.50
C PRO A 66 15.99 -35.01 -27.48
N GLY A 67 15.06 -34.25 -26.91
CA GLY A 67 13.61 -34.43 -27.04
C GLY A 67 12.91 -33.08 -26.88
N GLY A 68 12.24 -32.62 -27.95
CA GLY A 68 11.54 -31.34 -28.01
C GLY A 68 10.20 -31.29 -27.24
N PRO A 69 9.36 -30.26 -27.50
CA PRO A 69 8.94 -29.25 -26.53
C PRO A 69 7.55 -29.50 -25.91
N PRO A 70 7.20 -28.74 -24.85
CA PRO A 70 6.14 -27.75 -25.07
C PRO A 70 6.50 -26.36 -24.57
N THR A 71 6.14 -25.37 -25.37
CA THR A 71 6.05 -23.95 -25.03
C THR A 71 5.19 -23.76 -23.77
N PRO A 72 5.72 -23.21 -22.66
CA PRO A 72 4.86 -22.78 -21.57
C PRO A 72 4.17 -21.48 -21.99
N THR A 73 2.87 -21.57 -22.22
CA THR A 73 1.98 -20.41 -22.19
C THR A 73 2.13 -19.74 -20.81
N LEU A 74 2.65 -18.52 -20.78
CA LEU A 74 2.67 -17.67 -19.58
C LEU A 74 1.22 -17.34 -19.20
N VAL A 75 0.61 -18.16 -18.36
CA VAL A 75 -0.59 -17.79 -17.63
C VAL A 75 -0.13 -16.88 -16.50
N SER A 76 -0.55 -15.62 -16.56
CA SER A 76 -0.34 -14.63 -15.51
C SER A 76 -1.22 -15.02 -14.32
N THR A 77 -0.72 -15.92 -13.47
CA THR A 77 -1.45 -16.42 -12.30
C THR A 77 -1.40 -15.37 -11.20
N SER A 78 -2.54 -14.75 -10.91
CA SER A 78 -2.77 -13.99 -9.68
C SER A 78 -2.36 -14.84 -8.47
N GLY A 79 -1.60 -14.27 -7.53
CA GLY A 79 -1.02 -14.96 -6.37
C GLY A 79 -2.01 -15.92 -5.71
N GLY A 80 -1.66 -17.21 -5.69
CA GLY A 80 -2.49 -18.26 -5.11
C GLY A 80 -2.65 -18.06 -3.60
N ALA A 81 -3.90 -18.07 -3.13
CA ALA A 81 -4.18 -18.08 -1.71
C ALA A 81 -3.70 -19.41 -1.10
N THR A 82 -2.86 -19.35 -0.06
CA THR A 82 -2.42 -20.55 0.65
C THR A 82 -3.28 -20.73 1.90
N PRO A 83 -3.96 -21.88 2.09
CA PRO A 83 -4.73 -22.12 3.30
C PRO A 83 -3.78 -22.31 4.50
N LEU A 84 -4.04 -21.61 5.60
CA LEU A 84 -3.28 -21.80 6.85
C LEU A 84 -3.56 -23.20 7.43
N PRO A 85 -2.51 -23.96 7.83
CA PRO A 85 -2.74 -25.21 8.57
C PRO A 85 -3.43 -24.90 9.90
N ARG A 86 -4.58 -25.54 10.16
CA ARG A 86 -5.51 -25.33 11.31
C ARG A 86 -6.46 -24.13 11.25
N ALA A 87 -6.53 -23.35 10.17
CA ALA A 87 -7.60 -22.38 10.03
C ALA A 87 -8.92 -23.08 9.68
N THR A 88 -10.04 -22.64 10.29
CA THR A 88 -11.39 -22.97 9.83
C THR A 88 -11.45 -22.73 8.32
N PRO A 89 -12.01 -23.64 7.51
CA PRO A 89 -12.19 -23.41 6.08
C PRO A 89 -12.89 -22.06 5.88
N VAL A 90 -12.23 -21.15 5.16
CA VAL A 90 -12.85 -19.90 4.76
C VAL A 90 -13.92 -20.26 3.75
N ASP A 91 -15.16 -19.84 3.98
CA ASP A 91 -16.29 -20.04 3.06
C ASP A 91 -15.84 -19.68 1.64
N THR A 92 -15.81 -20.68 0.75
CA THR A 92 -15.46 -20.47 -0.65
C THR A 92 -16.63 -19.77 -1.33
N VAL A 93 -16.50 -18.47 -1.57
CA VAL A 93 -17.47 -17.75 -2.40
C VAL A 93 -17.02 -17.87 -3.86
N PRO A 94 -17.86 -18.41 -4.76
CA PRO A 94 -17.49 -18.56 -6.17
C PRO A 94 -17.00 -17.24 -6.77
N GLY A 95 -15.83 -17.27 -7.42
CA GLY A 95 -15.22 -16.11 -8.07
C GLY A 95 -14.41 -15.20 -7.15
N LEU A 96 -14.42 -15.37 -5.82
CA LEU A 96 -13.61 -14.60 -4.89
C LEU A 96 -12.35 -15.36 -4.44
N THR A 97 -11.22 -14.66 -4.43
CA THR A 97 -9.97 -15.17 -3.84
C THR A 97 -9.86 -14.68 -2.41
N LEU A 98 -9.98 -15.60 -1.46
CA LEU A 98 -9.92 -15.34 -0.02
C LEU A 98 -8.74 -16.10 0.61
N GLY A 99 -8.26 -15.62 1.75
CA GLY A 99 -7.15 -16.19 2.51
C GLY A 99 -5.91 -15.28 2.55
N GLU A 100 -4.78 -15.88 2.92
CA GLU A 100 -3.47 -15.23 2.86
C GLU A 100 -2.98 -15.25 1.40
N ILE A 101 -2.59 -14.08 0.91
CA ILE A 101 -2.15 -13.89 -0.46
C ILE A 101 -0.63 -13.80 -0.48
N THR A 102 0.00 -14.83 -1.04
CA THR A 102 1.44 -14.86 -1.24
C THR A 102 1.81 -13.97 -2.42
N ARG A 103 2.67 -12.98 -2.17
CA ARG A 103 3.25 -12.12 -3.21
C ARG A 103 4.71 -12.49 -3.45
N PRO A 104 5.07 -13.00 -4.65
CA PRO A 104 6.46 -13.29 -5.00
C PRO A 104 7.36 -12.07 -4.82
N ALA A 105 8.53 -12.25 -4.22
CA ALA A 105 9.46 -11.15 -3.97
C ALA A 105 9.87 -10.40 -5.25
N SER A 106 9.97 -11.11 -6.39
CA SER A 106 10.27 -10.52 -7.70
C SER A 106 9.16 -9.59 -8.21
N GLU A 107 7.89 -9.96 -8.03
CA GLU A 107 6.74 -9.13 -8.40
C GLU A 107 6.73 -7.85 -7.57
N VAL A 108 6.87 -7.99 -6.25
CA VAL A 108 6.88 -6.84 -5.34
C VAL A 108 8.07 -5.91 -5.61
N ALA A 109 9.24 -6.48 -5.93
CA ALA A 109 10.41 -5.69 -6.33
C ALA A 109 10.16 -4.92 -7.65
N ALA A 110 9.49 -5.53 -8.63
CA ALA A 110 9.13 -4.87 -9.88
C ALA A 110 8.12 -3.72 -9.66
N LEU A 111 7.09 -3.94 -8.85
CA LEU A 111 6.12 -2.92 -8.45
C LEU A 111 6.82 -1.74 -7.75
N GLN A 112 7.72 -2.04 -6.81
CA GLN A 112 8.49 -1.01 -6.08
C GLN A 112 9.38 -0.21 -7.04
N ALA A 113 10.09 -0.87 -7.96
CA ALA A 113 10.91 -0.20 -8.96
C ALA A 113 10.08 0.63 -9.96
N GLY A 114 8.85 0.23 -10.25
CA GLY A 114 7.90 1.03 -11.03
C GLY A 114 7.44 2.28 -10.29
N ALA A 115 7.04 2.13 -9.03
CA ALA A 115 6.60 3.24 -8.18
C ALA A 115 7.74 4.24 -7.91
N ASP A 116 8.97 3.77 -7.68
CA ASP A 116 10.14 4.61 -7.46
C ASP A 116 10.53 5.43 -8.70
N ARG A 117 10.25 4.92 -9.92
CA ARG A 117 10.40 5.65 -11.18
C ARG A 117 9.28 6.67 -11.43
N GLY A 118 8.23 6.67 -10.61
CA GLY A 118 7.08 7.54 -10.78
C GLY A 118 6.15 7.14 -11.93
N ASP A 119 6.17 5.86 -12.33
CA ASP A 119 5.26 5.36 -13.37
C ASP A 119 3.81 5.37 -12.82
N PRO A 120 2.87 6.09 -13.47
CA PRO A 120 1.48 6.19 -13.02
C PRO A 120 0.79 4.85 -12.77
N ARG A 121 1.22 3.79 -13.47
CA ARG A 121 0.69 2.43 -13.31
C ARG A 121 1.04 1.79 -11.98
N TYR A 122 2.03 2.30 -11.25
CA TYR A 122 2.48 1.73 -9.98
C TYR A 122 2.43 2.74 -8.83
N THR A 123 2.33 4.04 -9.13
CA THR A 123 2.25 5.08 -8.10
C THR A 123 1.01 4.96 -7.23
N TYR A 124 -0.06 4.31 -7.70
CA TYR A 124 -1.25 4.09 -6.88
C TYR A 124 -0.94 3.17 -5.68
N HIS A 125 0.06 2.30 -5.78
CA HIS A 125 0.48 1.46 -4.65
C HIS A 125 1.13 2.26 -3.50
N LEU A 126 1.42 3.56 -3.69
CA LEU A 126 1.94 4.41 -2.61
C LEU A 126 0.84 4.80 -1.61
N ASP A 127 -0.44 4.72 -2.02
CA ASP A 127 -1.59 4.98 -1.17
C ASP A 127 -2.32 3.65 -0.85
N PRO A 128 -2.41 3.25 0.43
CA PRO A 128 -3.04 1.99 0.80
C PRO A 128 -4.52 1.92 0.41
N THR A 129 -5.24 3.04 0.41
CA THR A 129 -6.65 3.06 0.01
C THR A 129 -6.79 2.86 -1.50
N LYS A 130 -5.91 3.47 -2.30
CA LYS A 130 -5.88 3.27 -3.76
C LYS A 130 -5.45 1.87 -4.16
N THR A 131 -4.49 1.28 -3.44
CA THR A 131 -4.16 -0.14 -3.60
C THR A 131 -5.41 -1.01 -3.44
N VAL A 132 -6.20 -0.80 -2.39
CA VAL A 132 -7.41 -1.59 -2.16
C VAL A 132 -8.44 -1.36 -3.27
N GLU A 133 -8.71 -0.12 -3.64
CA GLU A 133 -9.66 0.21 -4.72
C GLU A 133 -9.29 -0.44 -6.06
N VAL A 134 -8.01 -0.42 -6.43
CA VAL A 134 -7.57 -0.90 -7.74
C VAL A 134 -7.33 -2.41 -7.74
N ASP A 135 -6.66 -2.94 -6.72
CA ASP A 135 -6.24 -4.34 -6.73
C ASP A 135 -7.35 -5.31 -6.32
N LEU A 136 -8.41 -4.86 -5.63
CA LEU A 136 -9.52 -5.73 -5.20
C LEU A 136 -10.18 -6.47 -6.36
N GLU A 137 -10.24 -5.84 -7.54
CA GLU A 137 -10.83 -6.44 -8.73
C GLU A 137 -10.09 -7.72 -9.17
N ALA A 138 -8.76 -7.75 -9.00
CA ALA A 138 -7.96 -8.93 -9.28
C ALA A 138 -8.27 -10.13 -8.37
N TYR A 139 -8.98 -9.90 -7.26
CA TYR A 139 -9.43 -10.93 -6.32
C TYR A 139 -10.91 -11.30 -6.49
N GLY A 140 -11.55 -10.81 -7.55
CA GLY A 140 -12.95 -11.13 -7.89
C GLY A 140 -13.98 -10.18 -7.30
N PHE A 141 -13.56 -9.10 -6.64
CA PHE A 141 -14.47 -8.06 -6.19
C PHE A 141 -14.80 -7.14 -7.35
N ALA A 142 -16.01 -7.26 -7.91
CA ALA A 142 -16.41 -6.43 -9.04
C ALA A 142 -16.38 -4.93 -8.68
N SER A 143 -15.72 -4.12 -9.51
CA SER A 143 -15.66 -2.67 -9.35
C SER A 143 -17.06 -2.05 -9.26
N GLY A 144 -17.26 -1.19 -8.26
CA GLY A 144 -18.55 -0.54 -7.99
C GLY A 144 -19.59 -1.39 -7.26
N GLN A 145 -19.28 -2.66 -6.94
CA GLN A 145 -20.16 -3.56 -6.17
C GLN A 145 -19.70 -3.73 -4.70
N TYR A 146 -18.63 -3.04 -4.30
CA TYR A 146 -18.15 -3.04 -2.93
C TYR A 146 -18.10 -1.62 -2.34
N VAL A 147 -18.24 -1.55 -1.02
CA VAL A 147 -18.07 -0.33 -0.24
C VAL A 147 -16.87 -0.51 0.69
N ILE A 148 -15.86 0.34 0.53
CA ILE A 148 -14.70 0.38 1.41
C ILE A 148 -15.05 1.19 2.66
N THR A 149 -15.17 0.51 3.78
CA THR A 149 -15.26 1.13 5.11
C THR A 149 -13.85 1.18 5.71
N LYS A 150 -13.27 2.39 5.75
CA LYS A 150 -12.04 2.66 6.53
C LYS A 150 -12.37 2.39 8.01
N PRO A 151 -11.45 1.81 8.81
CA PRO A 151 -11.86 0.90 9.87
C PRO A 151 -12.69 1.54 10.99
N SER A 152 -13.55 0.69 11.53
CA SER A 152 -14.15 0.78 12.86
C SER A 152 -13.11 1.16 13.93
N PRO A 153 -13.38 2.15 14.80
CA PRO A 153 -12.53 2.45 15.95
C PRO A 153 -12.76 1.41 17.05
N SER A 154 -12.10 0.26 16.98
CA SER A 154 -11.83 -0.65 18.12
C SER A 154 -10.91 -1.75 17.61
N VAL A 155 -9.61 -1.72 17.83
CA VAL A 155 -8.94 -1.67 19.14
C VAL A 155 -8.08 -0.42 19.25
N THR A 156 -8.09 0.23 20.40
CA THR A 156 -7.14 1.27 20.78
C THR A 156 -5.70 0.78 20.60
N VAL A 157 -5.16 1.05 19.43
CA VAL A 157 -3.75 1.33 19.23
C VAL A 157 -3.79 2.64 18.46
N THR A 158 -3.19 3.69 19.02
CA THR A 158 -2.61 4.83 18.28
C THR A 158 -2.31 4.45 16.83
N PRO A 159 -2.41 5.31 15.80
CA PRO A 159 -1.97 5.01 14.44
C PRO A 159 -0.50 4.55 14.47
N THR A 160 -0.33 3.26 14.69
CA THR A 160 0.91 2.57 14.99
C THR A 160 0.85 1.43 14.02
N PRO A 161 1.73 1.41 13.02
CA PRO A 161 1.75 0.34 12.04
C PRO A 161 1.81 -0.98 12.81
N GLN A 162 0.74 -1.79 12.74
CA GLN A 162 0.82 -3.13 13.28
C GLN A 162 1.95 -3.82 12.51
N LYS A 163 2.99 -4.19 13.23
CA LYS A 163 4.12 -4.93 12.68
C LYS A 163 3.62 -6.34 12.41
N SER A 164 3.52 -6.71 11.13
CA SER A 164 3.56 -8.13 10.71
C SER A 164 4.75 -8.83 11.38
N PRO A 165 4.80 -10.18 11.51
CA PRO A 165 5.95 -10.90 12.07
C PRO A 165 7.33 -10.47 11.51
N GLY A 166 7.36 -9.87 10.30
CA GLY A 166 8.54 -9.24 9.69
C GLY A 166 8.79 -7.75 10.02
N GLY A 167 8.10 -7.16 11.00
CA GLY A 167 8.29 -5.76 11.41
C GLY A 167 7.66 -4.70 10.49
N ARG A 168 6.77 -5.11 9.58
CA ARG A 168 6.28 -4.28 8.47
C ARG A 168 4.88 -3.70 8.74
N PRO A 169 4.61 -2.44 8.36
CA PRO A 169 3.29 -1.82 8.48
C PRO A 169 2.17 -2.61 7.81
N VAL A 170 1.07 -2.79 8.54
CA VAL A 170 -0.19 -3.38 8.04
C VAL A 170 -1.35 -2.44 8.36
N ILE A 171 -2.30 -2.30 7.42
CA ILE A 171 -3.56 -1.59 7.57
C ILE A 171 -4.71 -2.51 7.19
N ASN A 172 -5.75 -2.56 8.01
CA ASN A 172 -6.96 -3.35 7.74
C ASN A 172 -8.11 -2.46 7.29
N TYR A 173 -8.83 -2.93 6.27
CA TYR A 173 -10.03 -2.32 5.71
C TYR A 173 -11.22 -3.28 5.85
N LEU A 174 -12.41 -2.75 6.10
CA LEU A 174 -13.64 -3.53 6.04
C LEU A 174 -14.34 -3.26 4.71
N ILE A 175 -14.53 -4.30 3.91
CA ILE A 175 -15.13 -4.23 2.59
C ILE A 175 -16.50 -4.90 2.65
N SER A 176 -17.57 -4.14 2.38
CA SER A 176 -18.89 -4.74 2.18
C SER A 176 -19.06 -5.10 0.71
N TYR A 177 -19.35 -6.36 0.39
CA TYR A 177 -19.56 -6.85 -0.97
C TYR A 177 -20.65 -7.93 -0.98
N SER A 178 -21.66 -7.78 -1.84
CA SER A 178 -22.78 -8.73 -1.98
C SER A 178 -23.47 -9.08 -0.63
N GLY A 179 -23.62 -8.10 0.26
CA GLY A 179 -24.24 -8.30 1.58
C GLY A 179 -23.36 -9.00 2.62
N ARG A 180 -22.08 -9.28 2.31
CA ARG A 180 -21.09 -9.83 3.24
C ARG A 180 -20.01 -8.80 3.54
N THR A 181 -19.36 -8.91 4.69
CA THR A 181 -18.23 -8.06 5.08
C THR A 181 -16.94 -8.86 5.04
N TYR A 182 -15.89 -8.25 4.50
CA TYR A 182 -14.56 -8.84 4.36
C TYR A 182 -13.53 -7.92 5.01
N SER A 183 -12.62 -8.48 5.79
CA SER A 183 -11.43 -7.81 6.28
C SER A 183 -10.30 -7.95 5.27
N VAL A 184 -9.80 -6.82 4.77
CA VAL A 184 -8.72 -6.75 3.77
C VAL A 184 -7.51 -6.09 4.41
N ALA A 185 -6.43 -6.85 4.55
CA ALA A 185 -5.16 -6.36 5.07
C ALA A 185 -4.24 -5.98 3.91
N VAL A 186 -3.72 -4.75 3.95
CA VAL A 186 -2.64 -4.30 3.08
C VAL A 186 -1.36 -4.08 3.88
N ALA A 187 -0.22 -4.43 3.30
CA ALA A 187 1.07 -4.32 3.97
C ALA A 187 2.17 -3.76 3.08
N GLN A 188 3.19 -3.17 3.71
CA GLN A 188 4.42 -2.73 3.05
C GLN A 188 5.49 -3.82 3.07
N VAL A 189 5.48 -4.67 2.06
CA VAL A 189 6.27 -5.92 1.97
C VAL A 189 7.76 -5.75 1.65
N VAL A 190 8.17 -4.67 0.98
CA VAL A 190 9.60 -4.44 0.62
C VAL A 190 10.23 -3.34 1.45
N LYS A 191 9.64 -2.15 1.44
CA LYS A 191 10.18 -0.96 2.11
C LYS A 191 9.12 -0.34 3.02
N ALA A 192 9.48 -0.01 4.26
CA ALA A 192 8.59 0.71 5.16
C ALA A 192 8.67 2.23 4.92
N GLY A 193 7.56 2.93 5.09
CA GLY A 193 7.49 4.40 5.08
C GLY A 193 6.90 5.01 3.79
N PRO A 194 7.04 6.34 3.57
CA PRO A 194 6.29 7.10 2.56
C PRO A 194 6.50 6.70 1.09
N LYS A 195 7.51 5.89 0.79
CA LYS A 195 7.80 5.35 -0.55
C LYS A 195 7.63 3.84 -0.63
N GLY A 196 7.16 3.21 0.44
CA GLY A 196 6.86 1.78 0.43
C GLY A 196 5.56 1.52 -0.31
N ILE A 197 5.60 0.59 -1.26
CA ILE A 197 4.36 0.13 -1.89
C ILE A 197 3.52 -0.67 -0.91
N TRP A 198 2.21 -0.49 -0.99
CA TRP A 198 1.20 -1.26 -0.29
C TRP A 198 0.65 -2.31 -1.25
N VAL A 199 0.55 -3.54 -0.76
CA VAL A 199 -0.09 -4.66 -1.47
C VAL A 199 -1.07 -5.37 -0.55
N ILE A 200 -2.12 -5.94 -1.11
CA ILE A 200 -3.05 -6.80 -0.36
C ILE A 200 -2.33 -8.12 -0.03
N VAL A 201 -2.33 -8.46 1.26
CA VAL A 201 -1.70 -9.67 1.81
C VAL A 201 -2.70 -10.64 2.42
N THR A 202 -3.90 -10.19 2.77
CA THR A 202 -4.91 -11.05 3.38
C THR A 202 -6.31 -10.54 3.07
N ILE A 203 -7.22 -11.44 2.72
CA ILE A 203 -8.65 -11.16 2.56
C ILE A 203 -9.42 -12.24 3.31
N LEU A 204 -10.15 -11.88 4.36
CA LEU A 204 -10.92 -12.83 5.17
C LEU A 204 -12.36 -12.37 5.32
N PRO A 205 -13.34 -13.28 5.47
CA PRO A 205 -14.67 -12.90 5.94
C PRO A 205 -14.57 -12.30 7.35
N SER A 206 -15.34 -11.24 7.61
CA SER A 206 -15.42 -10.54 8.90
C SER A 206 -16.64 -10.93 9.71
#